data_AF-A0A3F3Q3F8-F1
#
_entry.id   AF-A0A3F3Q3F8-F1
#
_cell.length_a   1.000
_cell.length_b   1.000
_cell.length_c   1.000
_cell.angle_alpha   90.00
_cell.angle_beta   90.00
_cell.angle_gamma   90.00
#
_symmetry.space_group_name_H-M   'P 1'
#
loop_
_entity.id
_entity.type
_entity.pdbx_description
1 polymer ?
#
loop_
_entity_poly.entity_id
_entity_poly.type
_entity_poly.pdbx_seq_one_letter_code
_entity_poly.pdbx_strand_id
1 'polypeptide(L)'
;MPTAVPPTSAAHHQPAAPATPYHRRSAGPAGPAVPAVPASPTEARGPTRVQLERSRIADALEDAGVSVPEGVLPPSRDLTPAQRLRKKELREELANLKSLERQHKQVLQEKEEKWAMQRKVLVDMIKIHDEKMAVDVAPVKKLVTDVDISIKKAVEELEGLV
;
A
#
# COMPACT_ATOMS: atom_id res chain seq x y z
N MET A 1 7.34 23.43 22.40
CA MET A 1 7.11 21.98 22.20
C MET A 1 6.35 21.45 23.42
N PRO A 2 5.01 21.36 23.39
CA PRO A 2 4.27 20.73 24.48
C PRO A 2 4.18 19.21 24.27
N THR A 3 4.60 18.47 25.31
CA THR A 3 4.55 17.00 25.42
C THR A 3 3.17 16.59 25.93
N ALA A 4 2.47 15.70 25.21
CA ALA A 4 1.18 15.15 25.64
C ALA A 4 1.33 13.69 26.10
N VAL A 5 0.83 13.42 27.30
CA VAL A 5 0.76 12.10 27.98
C VAL A 5 -0.53 11.38 27.56
N PRO A 6 -0.55 10.04 27.38
CA PRO A 6 -1.77 9.31 27.07
C PRO A 6 -2.60 8.95 28.32
N PRO A 7 -3.94 8.89 28.25
CA PRO A 7 -4.76 8.43 29.37
C PRO A 7 -4.91 6.90 29.43
N THR A 8 -5.03 6.46 30.68
CA THR A 8 -5.04 5.10 31.23
C THR A 8 -6.33 4.32 30.98
N SER A 9 -6.15 3.01 30.82
CA SER A 9 -7.16 1.93 30.80
C SER A 9 -8.11 1.94 32.00
N ALA A 10 -9.41 1.76 31.76
CA ALA A 10 -10.41 1.54 32.81
C ALA A 10 -11.20 0.25 32.55
N ALA A 11 -11.08 -0.67 33.49
CA ALA A 11 -11.84 -1.91 33.60
C ALA A 11 -13.34 -1.67 33.74
N HIS A 12 -14.15 -2.62 33.26
CA HIS A 12 -15.56 -2.75 33.63
C HIS A 12 -15.84 -4.16 34.16
N HIS A 13 -16.34 -4.19 35.40
CA HIS A 13 -16.85 -5.35 36.11
C HIS A 13 -18.39 -5.35 36.10
N GLN A 14 -18.96 -6.54 35.79
CA GLN A 14 -20.18 -7.17 36.37
C GLN A 14 -21.59 -6.54 36.11
N PRO A 15 -22.76 -7.26 36.25
CA PRO A 15 -23.07 -8.40 37.14
C PRO A 15 -23.98 -9.54 36.58
N ALA A 16 -24.50 -10.40 37.48
CA ALA A 16 -25.01 -11.77 37.30
C ALA A 16 -26.54 -12.00 37.43
N ALA A 17 -27.03 -13.09 36.80
CA ALA A 17 -28.21 -14.01 37.08
C ALA A 17 -29.65 -13.43 37.18
N PRO A 18 -30.80 -14.20 37.21
CA PRO A 18 -31.03 -15.67 37.32
C PRO A 18 -32.25 -16.31 36.54
N ALA A 19 -32.41 -17.64 36.73
CA ALA A 19 -33.65 -18.46 36.87
C ALA A 19 -34.32 -19.25 35.70
N THR A 20 -34.57 -20.53 36.01
CA THR A 20 -35.24 -21.72 35.40
C THR A 20 -36.80 -21.58 35.22
N PRO A 21 -37.66 -22.52 34.72
CA PRO A 21 -37.55 -24.02 34.78
C PRO A 21 -38.35 -24.97 33.81
N TYR A 22 -38.15 -26.30 34.02
CA TYR A 22 -38.95 -27.54 33.74
C TYR A 22 -39.32 -28.01 32.32
N HIS A 23 -38.95 -29.25 31.93
CA HIS A 23 -39.78 -30.46 32.15
C HIS A 23 -39.12 -31.78 31.72
N ARG A 24 -39.53 -32.82 32.46
CA ARG A 24 -39.19 -34.24 32.48
C ARG A 24 -40.04 -35.04 31.48
N ARG A 25 -39.47 -36.01 30.73
CA ARG A 25 -40.12 -37.32 30.49
C ARG A 25 -39.14 -38.39 29.98
N SER A 26 -39.22 -39.55 30.62
CA SER A 26 -38.48 -40.78 30.35
C SER A 26 -39.24 -41.73 29.41
N ALA A 27 -38.49 -42.69 28.86
CA ALA A 27 -38.82 -44.09 28.59
C ALA A 27 -39.20 -44.53 27.16
N GLY A 28 -38.54 -45.61 26.71
CA GLY A 28 -39.17 -46.66 25.89
C GLY A 28 -38.44 -47.04 24.59
N PRO A 29 -37.99 -48.31 24.41
CA PRO A 29 -37.25 -48.78 23.23
C PRO A 29 -38.14 -49.46 22.16
N ALA A 30 -37.57 -49.53 20.95
CA ALA A 30 -37.72 -50.52 19.86
C ALA A 30 -39.09 -51.16 19.58
N GLY A 31 -39.71 -50.75 18.45
CA GLY A 31 -40.76 -51.47 17.72
C GLY A 31 -40.31 -51.79 16.28
N PRO A 32 -40.99 -52.70 15.57
CA PRO A 32 -40.38 -53.65 14.63
C PRO A 32 -40.06 -53.10 13.23
N ALA A 33 -39.14 -53.80 12.57
CA ALA A 33 -38.66 -53.54 11.21
C ALA A 33 -39.79 -53.58 10.17
N VAL A 34 -39.86 -52.52 9.35
CA VAL A 34 -40.70 -52.42 8.15
C VAL A 34 -39.99 -53.13 6.99
N PRO A 35 -40.67 -53.92 6.13
CA PRO A 35 -40.03 -54.59 5.01
C PRO A 35 -39.50 -53.58 3.98
N ALA A 36 -38.34 -53.91 3.41
CA ALA A 36 -37.64 -53.09 2.42
C ALA A 36 -38.46 -52.94 1.12
N VAL A 37 -38.70 -51.70 0.74
CA VAL A 37 -39.19 -51.33 -0.60
C VAL A 37 -38.01 -51.36 -1.57
N PRO A 38 -38.10 -51.99 -2.76
CA PRO A 38 -37.03 -51.95 -3.74
C PRO A 38 -36.82 -50.50 -4.22
N ALA A 39 -35.58 -50.02 -4.12
CA ALA A 39 -35.19 -48.68 -4.54
C ALA A 39 -35.33 -48.53 -6.07
N SER A 40 -36.11 -47.54 -6.49
CA SER A 40 -36.19 -47.10 -7.89
C SER A 40 -34.80 -46.61 -8.39
N PRO A 41 -34.49 -46.76 -9.69
CA PRO A 41 -33.20 -46.38 -10.23
C PRO A 41 -32.98 -44.88 -10.06
N THR A 42 -31.84 -44.52 -9.47
CA THR A 42 -31.44 -43.13 -9.26
C THR A 42 -31.22 -42.46 -10.61
N GLU A 43 -32.04 -41.45 -10.94
CA GLU A 43 -31.80 -40.57 -12.09
C GLU A 43 -30.37 -40.02 -12.05
N ALA A 44 -29.71 -40.05 -13.21
CA ALA A 44 -28.35 -39.56 -13.39
C ALA A 44 -28.28 -38.06 -13.07
N ARG A 45 -27.88 -37.75 -11.83
CA ARG A 45 -27.62 -36.39 -11.37
C ARG A 45 -26.47 -35.83 -12.20
N GLY A 46 -26.73 -34.76 -12.96
CA GLY A 46 -25.74 -34.11 -13.81
C GLY A 46 -24.47 -33.65 -13.06
N PRO A 47 -23.41 -33.27 -13.78
CA PRO A 47 -22.12 -32.97 -13.19
C PRO A 47 -22.21 -31.82 -12.18
N THR A 48 -21.59 -32.03 -11.03
CA THR A 48 -21.49 -31.03 -9.96
C THR A 48 -20.67 -29.83 -10.41
N ARG A 49 -20.89 -28.66 -9.79
CA ARG A 49 -20.10 -27.44 -10.05
C ARG A 49 -18.58 -27.66 -9.94
N VAL A 50 -18.15 -28.51 -9.01
CA VAL A 50 -16.75 -28.87 -8.80
C VAL A 50 -16.20 -29.70 -9.97
N GLN A 51 -17.00 -30.59 -10.55
CA GLN A 51 -16.64 -31.32 -11.76
C GLN A 51 -16.50 -30.37 -12.97
N LEU A 52 -17.42 -29.41 -13.12
CA LEU A 52 -17.35 -28.39 -14.16
C LEU A 52 -16.10 -27.49 -14.03
N GLU A 53 -15.75 -27.07 -12.82
CA GLU A 53 -14.52 -26.30 -12.57
C GLU A 53 -13.26 -27.13 -12.84
N ARG A 54 -13.27 -28.44 -12.56
CA ARG A 54 -12.18 -29.35 -12.91
C ARG A 54 -12.01 -29.54 -14.40
N SER A 55 -13.11 -29.73 -15.14
CA SER A 55 -13.08 -29.81 -16.61
C SER A 55 -12.48 -28.55 -17.21
N ARG A 56 -12.91 -27.35 -16.77
CA ARG A 56 -12.33 -26.09 -17.27
C ARG A 56 -10.82 -25.95 -17.04
N ILE A 57 -10.32 -26.46 -15.92
CA ILE A 57 -8.88 -26.41 -15.62
C ILE A 57 -8.12 -27.42 -16.48
N ALA A 58 -8.69 -28.62 -16.67
CA ALA A 58 -8.12 -29.64 -17.54
C ALA A 58 -8.06 -29.16 -19.00
N ASP A 59 -9.16 -28.60 -19.51
CA ASP A 59 -9.25 -28.05 -20.87
C ASP A 59 -8.19 -26.94 -21.08
N ALA A 60 -8.04 -26.02 -20.11
CA ALA A 60 -7.05 -24.94 -20.20
C ALA A 60 -5.59 -25.43 -20.14
N LEU A 61 -5.33 -26.56 -19.49
CA LEU A 61 -4.00 -27.18 -19.44
C LEU A 61 -3.70 -27.96 -20.71
N GLU A 62 -4.71 -28.62 -21.29
CA GLU A 62 -4.63 -29.28 -22.60
C GLU A 62 -4.39 -28.27 -23.72
N ASP A 63 -5.09 -27.14 -23.73
CA ASP A 63 -4.85 -26.02 -24.65
C ASP A 63 -3.42 -25.44 -24.54
N ALA A 64 -2.80 -25.56 -23.37
CA ALA A 64 -1.40 -25.17 -23.13
C ALA A 64 -0.39 -26.27 -23.48
N GLY A 65 -0.83 -27.41 -24.04
CA GLY A 65 0.00 -28.56 -24.39
C GLY A 65 0.44 -29.42 -23.20
N VAL A 66 -0.18 -29.24 -22.02
CA VAL A 66 0.13 -29.96 -20.78
C VAL A 66 -0.97 -30.99 -20.52
N SER A 67 -0.73 -32.26 -20.89
CA SER A 67 -1.63 -33.36 -20.54
C SER A 67 -1.49 -33.70 -19.05
N VAL A 68 -2.56 -33.50 -18.28
CA VAL A 68 -2.59 -33.84 -16.85
C VAL A 68 -3.27 -35.19 -16.65
N PRO A 69 -2.55 -36.22 -16.18
CA PRO A 69 -3.13 -37.54 -15.94
C PRO A 69 -4.28 -37.49 -14.94
N GLU A 70 -5.27 -38.33 -15.18
CA GLU A 70 -6.47 -38.40 -14.36
C GLU A 70 -6.10 -38.74 -12.90
N GLY A 71 -6.46 -37.85 -11.97
CA GLY A 71 -6.07 -37.94 -10.54
C GLY A 71 -4.87 -37.10 -10.12
N VAL A 72 -4.14 -36.45 -11.04
CA VAL A 72 -3.01 -35.55 -10.71
C VAL A 72 -3.49 -34.15 -10.34
N LEU A 73 -4.66 -33.73 -10.83
CA LEU A 73 -5.28 -32.49 -10.36
C LEU A 73 -5.64 -32.64 -8.88
N PRO A 74 -5.05 -31.81 -7.99
CA PRO A 74 -5.30 -31.90 -6.56
C PRO A 74 -6.81 -31.87 -6.28
N PRO A 75 -7.30 -32.64 -5.29
CA PRO A 75 -8.70 -32.59 -4.88
C PRO A 75 -9.15 -31.15 -4.78
N SER A 76 -10.27 -30.82 -5.43
CA SER A 76 -10.84 -29.47 -5.35
C SER A 76 -11.17 -29.21 -3.89
N ARG A 77 -10.23 -28.57 -3.20
CA ARG A 77 -10.33 -28.40 -1.76
C ARG A 77 -11.30 -27.25 -1.55
N ASP A 78 -12.56 -27.61 -1.33
CA ASP A 78 -13.58 -26.64 -0.98
C ASP A 78 -13.10 -25.84 0.23
N LEU A 79 -12.89 -24.55 0.02
CA LEU A 79 -12.51 -23.65 1.09
C LEU A 79 -13.61 -23.70 2.14
N THR A 80 -13.21 -23.93 3.39
CA THR A 80 -14.14 -23.85 4.51
C THR A 80 -14.74 -22.43 4.58
N PRO A 81 -15.93 -22.23 5.17
CA PRO A 81 -16.50 -20.89 5.31
C PRO A 81 -15.53 -19.87 5.92
N ALA A 82 -14.75 -20.27 6.92
CA ALA A 82 -13.70 -19.44 7.53
C ALA A 82 -12.59 -19.06 6.53
N GLN A 83 -12.13 -20.00 5.69
CA GLN A 83 -11.13 -19.72 4.67
C GLN A 83 -11.66 -18.79 3.57
N ARG A 84 -12.95 -18.92 3.19
CA ARG A 84 -13.59 -18.02 2.24
C ARG A 84 -13.70 -16.60 2.80
N LEU A 85 -14.08 -16.48 4.07
CA LEU A 85 -14.14 -15.19 4.77
C LEU A 85 -12.75 -14.55 4.82
N ARG A 86 -11.73 -15.29 5.25
CA ARG A 86 -10.35 -14.78 5.29
C ARG A 86 -9.84 -14.35 3.91
N LYS A 87 -10.17 -15.10 2.86
CA LYS A 87 -9.82 -14.73 1.47
C LYS A 87 -10.55 -13.46 1.00
N LYS A 88 -11.74 -13.17 1.51
CA LYS A 88 -12.46 -11.91 1.22
C LYS A 88 -11.79 -10.74 1.93
N GLU A 89 -11.53 -10.88 3.23
CA GLU A 89 -10.82 -9.87 4.04
C GLU A 89 -9.47 -9.51 3.43
N LEU A 90 -8.66 -10.50 3.04
CA LEU A 90 -7.35 -10.25 2.43
C LEU A 90 -7.43 -9.51 1.09
N ARG A 91 -8.50 -9.71 0.31
CA ARG A 91 -8.70 -8.96 -0.94
C ARG A 91 -9.07 -7.51 -0.68
N GLU A 92 -9.89 -7.27 0.33
CA GLU A 92 -10.26 -5.92 0.76
C GLU A 92 -9.06 -5.19 1.33
N GLU A 93 -8.29 -5.84 2.20
CA GLU A 93 -7.04 -5.29 2.73
C GLU A 93 -6.04 -4.97 1.62
N LEU A 94 -5.87 -5.87 0.64
CA LEU A 94 -5.03 -5.62 -0.52
C LEU A 94 -5.51 -4.42 -1.35
N ALA A 95 -6.82 -4.29 -1.56
CA ALA A 95 -7.39 -3.16 -2.28
C ALA A 95 -7.15 -1.84 -1.53
N ASN A 96 -7.32 -1.85 -0.21
CA ASN A 96 -7.07 -0.70 0.66
C ASN A 96 -5.59 -0.30 0.64
N LEU A 97 -4.68 -1.26 0.79
CA LEU A 97 -3.23 -1.02 0.73
C LEU A 97 -2.80 -0.44 -0.63
N LYS A 98 -3.31 -0.98 -1.73
CA LYS A 98 -3.04 -0.43 -3.08
C LYS A 98 -3.60 0.99 -3.25
N SER A 99 -4.72 1.30 -2.62
CA SER A 99 -5.27 2.65 -2.62
C SER A 99 -4.39 3.62 -1.84
N LEU A 100 -3.96 3.21 -0.65
CA LEU A 100 -3.08 4.00 0.21
C LEU A 100 -1.71 4.23 -0.44
N GLU A 101 -1.15 3.21 -1.09
CA GLU A 101 0.09 3.34 -1.86
C GLU A 101 -0.04 4.41 -2.96
N ARG A 102 -1.13 4.39 -3.72
CA ARG A 102 -1.40 5.40 -4.76
C ARG A 102 -1.50 6.80 -4.17
N GLN A 103 -2.21 6.96 -3.06
CA GLN A 103 -2.32 8.25 -2.36
C GLN A 103 -0.95 8.75 -1.89
N HIS A 104 -0.14 7.89 -1.27
CA HIS A 104 1.21 8.27 -0.82
C HIS A 104 2.12 8.67 -1.98
N LYS A 105 2.07 7.94 -3.11
CA LYS A 105 2.82 8.30 -4.32
C LYS A 105 2.40 9.66 -4.87
N GLN A 106 1.10 9.93 -4.91
CA GLN A 106 0.58 11.23 -5.35
C GLN A 106 1.07 12.36 -4.42
N VAL A 107 0.94 12.19 -3.11
CA VAL A 107 1.42 13.19 -2.12
C VAL A 107 2.93 13.42 -2.24
N LEU A 108 3.70 12.37 -2.48
CA LEU A 108 5.14 12.50 -2.69
C LEU A 108 5.43 13.33 -3.94
N GLN A 109 4.80 12.99 -5.06
CA GLN A 109 4.94 13.72 -6.32
C GLN A 109 4.58 15.20 -6.17
N GLU A 110 3.43 15.51 -5.56
CA GLU A 110 3.00 16.90 -5.32
C GLU A 110 4.02 17.68 -4.48
N LYS A 111 4.62 17.04 -3.47
CA LYS A 111 5.67 17.65 -2.65
C LYS A 111 6.96 17.86 -3.43
N GLU A 112 7.38 16.89 -4.24
CA GLU A 112 8.56 17.00 -5.09
C GLU A 112 8.41 18.11 -6.13
N GLU A 113 7.25 18.21 -6.77
CA GLU A 113 6.92 19.27 -7.73
C GLU A 113 6.94 20.65 -7.07
N LYS A 114 6.31 20.77 -5.90
CA LYS A 114 6.30 22.03 -5.12
C LYS A 114 7.71 22.43 -4.70
N TRP A 115 8.51 21.48 -4.21
CA TRP A 115 9.90 21.71 -3.86
C TRP A 115 10.72 22.15 -5.07
N ALA A 116 10.58 21.48 -6.20
CA ALA A 116 11.28 21.82 -7.43
C ALA A 116 10.93 23.24 -7.92
N MET A 117 9.65 23.62 -7.85
CA MET A 117 9.19 24.96 -8.20
C MET A 117 9.78 26.03 -7.27
N GLN A 118 9.73 25.82 -5.96
CA GLN A 118 10.29 26.76 -4.98
C GLN A 118 11.81 26.89 -5.15
N ARG A 119 12.51 25.78 -5.35
CA ARG A 119 13.95 25.77 -5.60
C ARG A 119 14.29 26.54 -6.87
N LYS A 120 13.52 26.36 -7.95
CA LYS A 120 13.72 27.10 -9.21
C LYS A 120 13.59 28.61 -8.99
N VAL A 121 12.52 29.05 -8.33
CA VAL A 121 12.30 30.48 -8.05
C VAL A 121 13.47 31.07 -7.26
N LEU A 122 13.95 30.38 -6.23
CA LEU A 122 15.08 30.85 -5.43
C LEU A 122 16.39 30.91 -6.24
N VAL A 123 16.65 29.90 -7.08
CA VAL A 123 17.83 29.89 -7.95
C VAL A 123 17.78 31.03 -8.97
N ASP A 124 16.62 31.27 -9.59
CA ASP A 124 16.43 32.37 -10.54
C ASP A 124 16.62 33.72 -9.84
N MET A 125 16.10 33.89 -8.62
CA MET A 125 16.32 35.09 -7.82
C MET A 125 17.80 35.31 -7.48
N ILE A 126 18.52 34.27 -7.05
CA ILE A 126 19.95 34.37 -6.75
C ILE A 126 20.71 34.81 -8.00
N LYS A 127 20.39 34.21 -9.16
CA LYS A 127 21.04 34.54 -10.43
C LYS A 127 20.86 36.02 -10.82
N ILE A 128 19.64 36.54 -10.66
CA ILE A 128 19.35 37.97 -10.89
C ILE A 128 20.16 38.86 -9.95
N HIS A 129 20.29 38.48 -8.67
CA HIS A 129 21.08 39.25 -7.70
C HIS A 129 22.57 39.20 -8.03
N ASP A 130 23.09 38.04 -8.46
CA ASP A 130 24.49 37.89 -8.88
C ASP A 130 24.80 38.74 -10.11
N GLU A 131 23.90 38.76 -11.10
CA GLU A 131 24.01 39.61 -12.29
C GLU A 131 24.01 41.10 -11.91
N LYS A 132 23.10 41.51 -11.03
CA LYS A 132 23.05 42.88 -10.52
C LYS A 132 24.33 43.26 -9.76
N MET A 133 24.79 42.40 -8.87
CA MET A 133 26.03 42.58 -8.13
C MET A 133 27.24 42.69 -9.05
N ALA A 134 27.30 41.89 -10.12
CA ALA A 134 28.37 41.96 -11.10
C ALA A 134 28.39 43.32 -11.81
N VAL A 135 27.24 43.85 -12.19
CA VAL A 135 27.10 45.18 -12.81
C VAL A 135 27.49 46.29 -11.84
N ASP A 136 27.04 46.23 -10.59
CA ASP A 136 27.30 47.27 -9.58
C ASP A 136 28.78 47.30 -9.14
N VAL A 137 29.41 46.13 -9.05
CA VAL A 137 30.79 45.99 -8.56
C VAL A 137 31.84 46.20 -9.64
N ALA A 138 31.55 45.91 -10.91
CA ALA A 138 32.53 46.03 -11.99
C ALA A 138 33.14 47.44 -12.14
N PRO A 139 32.37 48.54 -12.09
CA PRO A 139 32.92 49.90 -12.12
C PRO A 139 33.82 50.19 -10.93
N VAL A 140 33.42 49.76 -9.72
CA VAL A 140 34.21 49.98 -8.51
C VAL A 140 35.53 49.22 -8.56
N LYS A 141 35.51 47.95 -9.03
CA LYS A 141 36.74 47.18 -9.26
C LYS A 141 37.68 47.90 -10.24
N LYS A 142 37.14 48.44 -11.33
CA LYS A 142 37.92 49.21 -12.30
C LYS A 142 38.52 50.47 -11.68
N LEU A 143 37.75 51.22 -10.89
CA LEU A 143 38.27 52.41 -10.18
C LEU A 143 39.41 52.05 -9.24
N VAL A 144 39.29 50.96 -8.49
CA VAL A 144 40.36 50.48 -7.60
C VAL A 144 41.62 50.15 -8.40
N THR A 145 41.51 49.46 -9.54
CA THR A 145 42.68 49.16 -10.38
C THR A 145 43.29 50.41 -11.01
N ASP A 146 42.48 51.35 -11.46
CA ASP A 146 42.95 52.60 -12.08
C ASP A 146 43.70 53.47 -11.04
N VAL A 147 43.19 53.52 -9.81
CA VAL A 147 43.86 54.21 -8.69
C VAL A 147 45.16 53.52 -8.32
N ASP A 148 45.20 52.18 -8.24
CA ASP A 148 46.43 51.43 -7.96
C ASP A 148 47.52 51.68 -9.01
N ILE A 149 47.16 51.71 -10.30
CA ILE A 149 48.07 52.09 -11.38
C ILE A 149 48.58 53.52 -11.21
N SER A 150 47.69 54.44 -10.84
CA SER A 150 48.06 55.86 -10.65
C SER A 150 49.03 56.04 -9.47
N ILE A 151 48.80 55.31 -8.37
CA ILE A 151 49.70 55.28 -7.21
C ILE A 151 51.08 54.75 -7.62
N LYS A 152 51.15 53.63 -8.33
CA LYS A 152 52.41 53.05 -8.79
C LYS A 152 53.22 54.02 -9.65
N LYS A 153 52.58 54.69 -10.61
CA LYS A 153 53.24 55.71 -11.44
C LYS A 153 53.77 56.88 -10.62
N ALA A 154 53.00 57.37 -9.65
CA ALA A 154 53.44 58.47 -8.78
C ALA A 154 54.63 58.05 -7.90
N VAL A 155 54.65 56.80 -7.42
CA VAL A 155 55.80 56.25 -6.66
C VAL A 155 57.04 56.18 -7.56
N GLU A 156 56.93 55.65 -8.77
CA GLU A 156 58.04 55.59 -9.73
C GLU A 156 58.60 57.00 -10.06
N GLU A 157 57.72 57.99 -10.23
CA GLU A 157 58.12 59.38 -10.45
C GLU A 157 58.86 59.97 -9.25
N LEU A 158 58.38 59.71 -8.02
CA LEU A 158 59.05 60.15 -6.79
C LEU A 158 60.42 59.49 -6.61
N GLU A 159 60.54 58.20 -6.91
CA GLU A 159 61.82 57.49 -6.86
C GLU A 159 62.83 58.04 -7.87
N GLY A 160 62.38 58.52 -9.04
CA GLY A 160 63.24 59.16 -10.04
C GLY A 160 63.74 60.55 -9.65
N LEU A 161 63.18 61.19 -8.61
CA LEU A 161 63.56 62.51 -8.12
C LEU A 161 64.55 62.49 -6.94
N VAL A 162 64.86 61.30 -6.40
CA VAL A 162 65.79 61.08 -5.27
C VAL A 162 67.07 60.45 -5.76
#